data_AF-A0A2R6GZ57-F1
#
_entry.id   AF-A0A2R6GZ57-F1
#
_cell.length_a   1.000
_cell.length_b   1.000
_cell.length_c   1.000
_cell.angle_alpha   90.00
_cell.angle_beta   90.00
_cell.angle_gamma   90.00
#
_symmetry.space_group_name_H-M   'P 1'
#
loop_
_entity.id
_entity.type
_entity.pdbx_description
1 polymer ?
#
loop_
_entity_poly.entity_id
_entity_poly.type
_entity_poly.pdbx_seq_one_letter_code
_entity_poly.pdbx_strand_id
1 'polypeptide(L)'
;MRAKPEYRNRDETEVVVLDALADRHQEGMTVFEIRSRADVTIDQIEDALAALKDDDLIVVENDDERTLILPDEDVVGPETTDEDVSLFAKLRRKLPF
;
A
#
# COMPACT_ATOMS: atom_id res chain seq x y z
N MET A 1 -10.43 4.24 -2.24
CA MET A 1 -9.01 4.62 -2.24
C MET A 1 -8.25 3.51 -2.93
N ARG A 2 -7.14 3.83 -3.59
CA ARG A 2 -6.31 2.81 -4.25
C ARG A 2 -4.84 3.14 -4.13
N ALA A 3 -3.98 2.12 -4.20
CA ALA A 3 -2.54 2.34 -4.32
C ALA A 3 -2.26 3.18 -5.58
N LYS A 4 -1.41 4.20 -5.43
CA LYS A 4 -1.08 5.11 -6.54
C LYS A 4 -0.36 4.37 -7.67
N PRO A 5 -0.55 4.74 -8.95
CA PRO A 5 -0.01 3.98 -10.07
C PRO A 5 1.52 3.86 -10.12
N GLU A 6 2.25 4.80 -9.52
CA GLU A 6 3.72 4.67 -9.38
C GLU A 6 4.16 3.42 -8.60
N TYR A 7 3.32 2.86 -7.74
CA TYR A 7 3.61 1.67 -6.93
C TYR A 7 3.16 0.36 -7.60
N ARG A 8 2.68 0.40 -8.85
CA ARG A 8 2.26 -0.80 -9.57
C ARG A 8 3.36 -1.50 -10.34
N ASN A 9 4.52 -0.86 -10.51
CA ASN A 9 5.69 -1.48 -11.11
C ASN A 9 6.50 -2.24 -10.05
N ARG A 10 5.86 -3.22 -9.41
CA ARG A 10 6.35 -4.03 -8.28
C ARG A 10 5.97 -5.50 -8.48
N ASP A 11 6.39 -6.37 -7.57
CA ASP A 11 5.92 -7.75 -7.56
C ASP A 11 4.38 -7.79 -7.51
N GLU A 12 3.78 -8.76 -8.19
CA GLU A 12 2.32 -8.90 -8.25
C GLU A 12 1.72 -9.02 -6.84
N THR A 13 2.40 -9.74 -5.94
CA THR A 13 1.99 -9.92 -4.54
C THR A 13 2.01 -8.59 -3.79
N GLU A 14 3.06 -7.80 -3.94
CA GLU A 14 3.18 -6.46 -3.32
C GLU A 14 2.04 -5.54 -3.78
N VAL A 15 1.72 -5.54 -5.07
CA VAL A 15 0.64 -4.70 -5.63
C VAL A 15 -0.71 -5.14 -5.08
N VAL A 16 -0.98 -6.44 -5.02
CA VAL A 16 -2.25 -6.96 -4.47
C VAL A 16 -2.37 -6.65 -2.97
N VAL A 17 -1.30 -6.76 -2.21
CA VAL A 17 -1.28 -6.39 -0.78
C VAL A 17 -1.55 -4.90 -0.60
N LEU A 18 -0.92 -4.03 -1.40
CA LEU A 18 -1.17 -2.59 -1.35
C LEU A 18 -2.61 -2.23 -1.74
N ASP A 19 -3.18 -2.87 -2.76
CA ASP A 19 -4.60 -2.67 -3.13
C ASP A 19 -5.53 -3.12 -1.99
N ALA A 20 -5.26 -4.26 -1.33
CA ALA A 20 -6.02 -4.71 -0.17
C ALA A 20 -5.97 -3.74 1.02
N LEU A 21 -4.79 -3.18 1.29
CA LEU A 21 -4.59 -2.17 2.34
C LEU A 21 -5.26 -0.84 1.98
N ALA A 22 -5.23 -0.43 0.71
CA ALA A 22 -5.86 0.79 0.25
C ALA A 22 -7.38 0.79 0.44
N ASP A 23 -8.02 -0.37 0.26
CA ASP A 23 -9.46 -0.54 0.51
C ASP A 23 -9.84 -0.20 1.96
N ARG A 24 -8.95 -0.46 2.93
CA ARG A 24 -9.15 -0.22 4.37
C ARG A 24 -8.10 0.72 4.98
N HIS A 25 -7.64 1.69 4.19
CA HIS A 25 -6.54 2.60 4.56
C HIS A 25 -6.68 3.35 5.90
N GLN A 26 -7.89 3.55 6.44
CA GLN A 26 -8.11 4.19 7.75
C GLN A 26 -8.18 3.20 8.92
N GLU A 27 -8.63 1.98 8.67
CA GLU A 27 -8.86 0.97 9.70
C GLU A 27 -7.66 0.04 9.87
N GLY A 28 -6.84 -0.07 8.82
CA GLY A 28 -5.77 -1.06 8.74
C GLY A 28 -6.30 -2.49 8.64
N MET A 29 -5.36 -3.42 8.55
CA MET A 29 -5.65 -4.86 8.49
C MET A 29 -4.58 -5.66 9.23
N THR A 30 -4.99 -6.77 9.82
CA THR A 30 -4.05 -7.78 10.31
C THR A 30 -3.44 -8.57 9.15
N VAL A 31 -2.28 -9.19 9.37
CA VAL A 31 -1.63 -10.07 8.40
C VAL A 31 -2.59 -11.16 7.88
N PHE A 32 -3.41 -11.74 8.76
CA PHE A 32 -4.37 -12.78 8.37
C PHE A 32 -5.49 -12.27 7.46
N GLU A 33 -5.98 -11.05 7.70
CA GLU A 33 -6.99 -10.43 6.85
C GLU A 33 -6.43 -10.11 5.46
N ILE A 34 -5.20 -9.57 5.41
CA ILE A 34 -4.51 -9.27 4.14
C ILE A 34 -4.33 -10.57 3.36
N ARG A 35 -3.83 -11.64 4.00
CA ARG A 35 -3.63 -12.95 3.35
C ARG A 35 -4.93 -13.47 2.73
N SER A 36 -6.03 -13.39 3.49
CA SER A 36 -7.33 -13.88 3.02
C SER A 36 -7.89 -13.06 1.86
N ARG A 37 -7.54 -11.76 1.76
CA ARG A 37 -8.04 -10.86 0.72
C ARG A 37 -7.17 -10.89 -0.54
N ALA A 38 -5.87 -11.07 -0.37
CA ALA A 38 -4.88 -11.16 -1.44
C ALA A 38 -4.78 -12.57 -2.05
N ASP A 39 -5.37 -13.59 -1.43
CA ASP A 39 -5.33 -14.99 -1.87
C ASP A 39 -3.90 -15.53 -2.08
N VAL A 40 -3.04 -15.29 -1.09
CA VAL A 40 -1.61 -15.63 -1.13
C VAL A 40 -1.21 -16.56 0.02
N THR A 41 -0.08 -17.24 -0.15
CA THR A 41 0.51 -18.09 0.90
C THR A 41 1.14 -17.26 2.03
N ILE A 42 1.55 -17.92 3.11
CA ILE A 42 2.24 -17.28 4.24
C ILE A 42 3.60 -16.73 3.81
N ASP A 43 4.40 -17.52 3.08
CA ASP A 43 5.72 -17.08 2.63
C ASP A 43 5.61 -15.87 1.70
N GLN A 44 4.65 -15.89 0.77
CA GLN A 44 4.41 -14.77 -0.15
C GLN A 44 3.99 -13.49 0.57
N ILE A 45 3.08 -13.57 1.54
CA ILE A 45 2.66 -12.37 2.28
C ILE A 45 3.78 -11.86 3.19
N GLU A 46 4.57 -12.74 3.80
CA GLU A 46 5.70 -12.32 4.63
C GLU A 46 6.75 -11.59 3.80
N ASP A 47 7.14 -12.14 2.64
CA ASP A 47 8.10 -11.51 1.74
C ASP A 47 7.57 -10.16 1.21
N ALA A 48 6.30 -10.11 0.80
CA ALA A 48 5.69 -8.87 0.31
C ALA A 48 5.59 -7.80 1.39
N LEU A 49 5.18 -8.15 2.62
CA LEU A 49 5.12 -7.19 3.72
C LEU A 49 6.51 -6.71 4.14
N ALA A 50 7.53 -7.58 4.10
CA ALA A 50 8.90 -7.18 4.36
C ALA A 50 9.40 -6.18 3.31
N ALA A 51 9.22 -6.47 2.02
CA ALA A 51 9.63 -5.59 0.93
C ALA A 51 8.91 -4.23 0.97
N LEU A 52 7.59 -4.24 1.19
CA LEU A 52 6.82 -3.01 1.33
C LEU A 52 7.22 -2.19 2.56
N LYS A 53 7.63 -2.86 3.64
CA LYS A 53 8.08 -2.18 4.86
C LYS A 53 9.46 -1.56 4.67
N ASP A 54 10.38 -2.27 4.03
CA ASP A 54 11.73 -1.80 3.73
C ASP A 54 11.73 -0.57 2.81
N ASP A 55 10.72 -0.47 1.94
CA ASP A 55 10.50 0.67 1.05
C ASP A 55 9.62 1.79 1.66
N ASP A 56 9.34 1.74 2.97
CA ASP A 56 8.51 2.71 3.71
C ASP A 56 7.09 2.90 3.14
N LEU A 57 6.51 1.87 2.52
CA LEU A 57 5.18 1.95 1.89
C LEU A 57 4.03 1.56 2.83
N ILE A 58 4.36 0.93 3.95
CA ILE A 58 3.41 0.51 4.97
C ILE A 58 3.91 0.87 6.37
N VAL A 59 2.95 1.15 7.25
CA VAL A 59 3.18 1.35 8.67
C VAL A 59 2.56 0.21 9.46
N VAL A 60 3.19 -0.12 10.59
CA VAL A 60 2.71 -1.14 11.52
C VAL A 60 2.37 -0.45 12.82
N GLU A 61 1.11 -0.52 13.19
CA GLU A 61 0.60 0.02 14.44
C GLU A 61 0.26 -1.14 15.38
N ASN A 62 0.58 -0.95 16.67
CA ASN A 62 0.15 -1.87 17.71
C ASN A 62 -0.93 -1.16 18.50
N ASP A 63 -2.17 -1.61 18.33
CA ASP A 63 -3.24 -1.30 19.25
C ASP A 63 -3.17 -2.27 20.44
N ASP A 64 -3.76 -1.91 21.58
CA ASP A 64 -3.74 -2.70 22.81
C ASP A 64 -4.28 -4.13 22.60
N GLU A 65 -5.07 -4.34 21.55
CA GLU A 65 -5.69 -5.63 21.23
C GLU A 65 -5.00 -6.39 20.09
N ARG A 66 -4.43 -5.70 19.08
CA ARG A 66 -3.94 -6.33 17.83
C ARG A 66 -2.91 -5.46 17.10
N THR A 67 -2.05 -6.13 16.32
CA THR A 67 -1.15 -5.47 15.35
C THR A 67 -1.89 -5.24 14.03
N LEU A 68 -1.92 -3.98 13.60
CA LEU A 68 -2.54 -3.52 12.37
C LEU A 68 -1.48 -3.00 11.41
N ILE A 69 -1.72 -3.24 10.13
CA ILE A 69 -0.87 -2.76 9.03
C ILE A 69 -1.71 -1.78 8.23
N LEU A 70 -1.16 -0.61 7.96
CA LEU A 70 -1.79 0.44 7.16
C LEU A 70 -0.87 0.79 5.99
N PRO A 71 -1.42 1.21 4.84
CA PRO A 71 -0.61 1.84 3.82
C PRO A 71 -0.12 3.19 4.35
N ASP A 72 1.08 3.60 3.93
CA ASP A 72 1.54 4.95 4.21
C ASP A 72 0.59 5.99 3.55
N GLU A 73 0.41 7.15 4.19
CA GLU A 73 -0.51 8.20 3.75
C GLU A 73 -0.24 8.66 2.31
N ASP A 74 1.04 8.63 1.89
CA ASP A 74 1.47 9.02 0.56
C ASP A 74 1.38 7.89 -0.48
N VAL A 75 1.01 6.68 -0.08
CA VAL A 75 0.94 5.51 -0.97
C VAL A 75 -0.43 5.34 -1.60
N VAL A 76 -1.47 5.77 -0.90
CA VAL A 76 -2.86 5.66 -1.35
C VAL A 76 -3.42 7.00 -1.79
N GLY A 77 -4.29 6.97 -2.79
CA GLY A 77 -4.93 8.16 -3.32
C GLY A 77 -6.40 7.94 -3.66
N PRO A 78 -7.13 9.02 -4.01
CA PRO A 78 -8.41 8.87 -4.69
C PRO A 78 -8.21 8.02 -5.95
N GLU A 79 -9.27 7.34 -6.40
CA GLU A 79 -9.22 6.59 -7.66
C GLU A 79 -9.06 7.56 -8.84
N THR A 80 -7.83 7.96 -9.11
CA THR A 80 -7.45 8.75 -10.27
C THR A 80 -7.30 7.83 -11.46
N THR A 81 -8.05 8.09 -12.53
CA THR A 81 -7.78 7.52 -13.85
C THR A 81 -6.36 7.91 -14.27
N ASP A 82 -5.64 7.06 -15.01
CA ASP A 82 -4.22 7.23 -15.38
C ASP A 82 -3.82 8.63 -15.91
N GLU A 83 -4.78 9.43 -16.42
CA GLU A 83 -4.56 10.83 -16.83
C GLU A 83 -4.20 11.78 -15.67
N ASP A 84 -4.73 11.59 -14.47
CA ASP A 84 -4.53 12.50 -13.33
C ASP A 84 -3.15 12.33 -12.65
N VAL A 85 -2.58 11.13 -12.70
CA VAL A 85 -1.25 10.79 -12.14
C VAL A 85 -0.14 11.62 -12.81
N SER A 86 -0.26 11.80 -14.13
CA SER A 86 0.71 12.56 -14.94
C SER A 86 0.75 14.05 -14.53
N LEU A 87 -0.40 14.62 -14.13
CA LEU A 87 -0.50 16.00 -13.67
C LEU A 87 0.13 16.18 -12.28
N PHE A 88 -0.10 15.23 -11.37
CA PHE A 88 0.44 15.28 -10.01
C PHE A 88 1.96 15.05 -9.96
N ALA A 89 2.46 14.09 -10.74
CA ALA A 89 3.90 13.85 -10.92
C ALA A 89 4.63 15.06 -11.55
N LYS A 90 3.92 15.87 -12.35
CA LYS A 90 4.44 17.12 -12.93
C LYS A 90 4.46 18.27 -11.93
N LEU A 91 3.52 18.29 -10.97
CA LEU A 91 3.48 19.30 -9.90
C LEU A 91 4.58 19.05 -8.84
N ARG A 92 4.81 17.79 -8.45
CA ARG A 92 5.89 17.41 -7.51
C ARG A 92 7.29 17.75 -8.02
N ARG A 93 7.50 17.70 -9.35
CA ARG A 93 8.79 18.05 -10.00
C ARG A 93 9.11 19.54 -9.98
N LYS A 94 8.13 20.41 -9.68
CA LYS A 94 8.25 21.87 -9.81
C LYS A 94 8.54 22.58 -8.48
N LEU A 95 8.62 21.85 -7.36
CA LEU A 95 9.07 22.36 -6.07
C LEU A 95 10.50 21.89 -5.80
N PRO A 96 11.51 22.79 -5.83
CA PRO A 96 12.81 22.49 -5.27
C PRO A 96 12.72 22.66 -3.74
N PHE A 97 13.21 21.69 -2.99
CA PHE A 97 13.49 21.87 -1.55
C PHE A 97 14.65 22.85 -1.37
#